data_AF-A0A834NER0-F1
#
_entry.id   AF-A0A834NER0-F1
#
_cell.length_a   1.000
_cell.length_b   1.000
_cell.length_c   1.000
_cell.angle_alpha   90.00
_cell.angle_beta   90.00
_cell.angle_gamma   90.00
#
_symmetry.space_group_name_H-M   'P 1'
#
loop_
_entity.id
_entity.type
_entity.pdbx_description
1 polymer ?
#
loop_
_entity_poly.entity_id
_entity_poly.type
_entity_poly.pdbx_seq_one_letter_code
_entity_poly.pdbx_strand_id
1 'polypeptide(L)'
;MDFEDDFFFEEDKILLDNSLISHGNASVSNPSGLIEDKNPGPVTTVPPAIVELHQLAMMEDRIPDVELVAQDQSIPQLPNIQLGMTITSGNVIIQKDSNNLIGISIGGGSPLCPCLYIIQIFDNTPAALDGTLQSGDELVAVNGVSVRGKTKVEVAKMIQSCDSQVSINYNKLHADPKQGRTLDIALKKVKHRLVEGMGSATADALGLSRAILCNDALVQRLNALQRTENLYRGLVSHAKTTLHTFFDLTQIYKVFGDTFAAIGVREPQPRASEAFRQFGEQHRQMEKFGVTMLKTLKPILNDLGTYLHKAIPDTRLTISKYADAKFEYLSYCLKVKELDDEEQNYAALQEPLYRVETGNYEYRLVLRCRQEARAKFAKLRADVLVKLELLDNKHVQDVVWQLQKFASGLAKYYANSADLLSAVTLFPVEVDLSHSAFQYKSTGPQSVQDNEDIDEFEPEQKQEVKEEVLIDTQNPPLIWMDGNNM
;
A
#
# COMPACT_ATOMS: atom_id res chain seq x y z
N MET A 1 -25.17 19.31 -40.38
CA MET A 1 -25.09 20.14 -39.17
C MET A 1 -24.78 19.16 -38.06
N ASP A 2 -23.48 18.97 -37.87
CA ASP A 2 -22.91 18.03 -36.93
C ASP A 2 -23.12 18.57 -35.52
N PHE A 3 -23.86 17.83 -34.70
CA PHE A 3 -23.84 17.98 -33.25
C PHE A 3 -22.88 16.93 -32.73
N GLU A 4 -21.72 17.37 -32.25
CA GLU A 4 -20.81 16.57 -31.44
C GLU A 4 -21.54 16.18 -30.15
N ASP A 5 -21.78 14.88 -29.96
CA ASP A 5 -22.31 14.28 -28.73
C ASP A 5 -21.21 14.25 -27.67
N ASP A 6 -20.98 15.40 -27.03
CA ASP A 6 -20.23 15.59 -25.77
C ASP A 6 -20.95 14.96 -24.55
N PHE A 7 -21.54 13.77 -24.69
CA PHE A 7 -22.41 13.18 -23.68
C PHE A 7 -21.70 12.32 -22.62
N PHE A 8 -20.38 12.46 -22.45
CA PHE A 8 -19.65 11.78 -21.37
C PHE A 8 -18.55 12.66 -20.74
N PHE A 9 -18.80 13.02 -19.48
CA PHE A 9 -17.90 13.61 -18.46
C PHE A 9 -17.66 15.13 -18.47
N GLU A 10 -18.67 15.90 -18.06
CA GLU A 10 -18.42 17.20 -17.38
C GLU A 10 -18.39 17.10 -15.85
N GLU A 11 -19.13 16.17 -15.23
CA GLU A 11 -19.23 16.12 -13.75
C GLU A 11 -17.99 15.56 -13.03
N ASP A 12 -17.18 14.69 -13.67
CA ASP A 12 -15.98 14.12 -13.02
C ASP A 12 -14.72 14.99 -13.13
N LYS A 13 -14.76 16.09 -13.91
CA LYS A 13 -13.69 17.12 -13.87
C LYS A 13 -13.83 18.07 -12.66
N ILE A 14 -15.05 18.24 -12.15
CA ILE A 14 -15.36 19.26 -11.12
C ILE A 14 -14.88 18.86 -9.71
N LEU A 15 -14.55 17.58 -9.47
CA LEU A 15 -14.04 17.12 -8.17
C LEU A 15 -12.52 17.30 -7.98
N LEU A 16 -11.81 17.83 -8.97
CA LEU A 16 -10.35 18.09 -8.92
C LEU A 16 -10.00 19.54 -8.52
N ASP A 17 -10.95 20.48 -8.52
CA ASP A 17 -10.65 21.90 -8.34
C ASP A 17 -10.94 22.36 -6.91
N ASN A 18 -10.09 21.91 -5.99
CA ASN A 18 -9.94 22.51 -4.66
C ASN A 18 -8.46 22.47 -4.25
N SER A 19 -7.62 23.18 -5.00
CA SER A 19 -6.27 23.56 -4.56
C SER A 19 -5.91 24.96 -5.05
N LEU A 20 -6.38 25.97 -4.33
CA LEU A 20 -5.83 27.31 -4.37
C LEU A 20 -4.52 27.34 -3.57
N ILE A 21 -3.35 27.17 -4.20
CA ILE A 21 -2.11 27.84 -3.78
C ILE A 21 -1.28 28.19 -5.04
N SER A 22 -0.93 29.47 -5.12
CA SER A 22 -0.24 30.18 -6.19
C SER A 22 1.29 30.03 -6.23
N HIS A 23 1.86 30.51 -7.35
CA HIS A 23 3.27 30.78 -7.72
C HIS A 23 3.90 29.68 -8.59
N GLY A 24 4.49 29.94 -9.76
CA GLY A 24 4.77 31.17 -10.51
C GLY A 24 5.70 30.84 -11.69
N ASN A 25 5.40 31.44 -12.85
CA ASN A 25 6.18 31.59 -14.11
C ASN A 25 7.56 30.92 -14.28
N ALA A 26 7.76 30.25 -15.44
CA ALA A 26 8.62 30.79 -16.51
C ALA A 26 8.48 30.00 -17.84
N SER A 27 8.26 30.77 -18.89
CA SER A 27 8.25 30.48 -20.33
C SER A 27 9.63 30.12 -20.91
N VAL A 28 9.70 29.25 -21.93
CA VAL A 28 10.50 29.45 -23.17
C VAL A 28 9.88 28.65 -24.35
N SER A 29 9.94 29.27 -25.52
CA SER A 29 9.35 29.03 -26.85
C SER A 29 9.94 27.92 -27.74
N ASN A 30 9.08 27.39 -28.63
CA ASN A 30 9.21 26.75 -29.97
C ASN A 30 10.38 27.24 -30.89
N PRO A 31 10.66 26.68 -32.13
CA PRO A 31 9.84 25.76 -32.98
C PRO A 31 10.58 24.66 -33.82
N SER A 32 9.76 23.73 -34.37
CA SER A 32 9.67 23.16 -35.75
C SER A 32 10.86 22.53 -36.53
N GLY A 33 10.61 21.39 -37.20
CA GLY A 33 11.32 20.94 -38.40
C GLY A 33 11.03 19.50 -38.87
N LEU A 34 10.21 19.35 -39.91
CA LEU A 34 9.88 18.12 -40.66
C LEU A 34 11.01 17.68 -41.61
N ILE A 35 11.32 16.38 -41.74
CA ILE A 35 11.78 15.71 -43.00
C ILE A 35 11.39 14.21 -42.99
N GLU A 36 10.74 13.74 -44.06
CA GLU A 36 10.51 12.33 -44.44
C GLU A 36 11.70 11.77 -45.25
N ASP A 37 12.06 10.49 -45.09
CA ASP A 37 12.43 9.63 -46.24
C ASP A 37 12.48 8.11 -45.94
N LYS A 38 12.44 7.33 -47.03
CA LYS A 38 12.00 5.92 -47.24
C LYS A 38 12.97 4.77 -46.82
N ASN A 39 12.33 3.59 -46.59
CA ASN A 39 12.73 2.14 -46.53
C ASN A 39 13.93 1.62 -47.40
N PRO A 40 14.38 0.32 -47.33
CA PRO A 40 14.23 -0.78 -46.33
C PRO A 40 15.48 -1.73 -46.08
N GLY A 41 15.56 -2.37 -44.88
CA GLY A 41 16.20 -3.68 -44.54
C GLY A 41 17.74 -3.91 -44.71
N PRO A 42 18.36 -5.02 -44.20
CA PRO A 42 17.84 -6.16 -43.44
C PRO A 42 18.66 -6.59 -42.17
N VAL A 43 18.02 -7.42 -41.33
CA VAL A 43 18.55 -8.53 -40.49
C VAL A 43 19.71 -8.24 -39.53
N THR A 44 19.43 -8.28 -38.21
CA THR A 44 20.40 -8.80 -37.23
C THR A 44 19.66 -9.59 -36.15
N THR A 45 20.07 -10.86 -36.05
CA THR A 45 19.63 -11.90 -35.12
C THR A 45 20.00 -11.57 -33.67
N VAL A 46 19.04 -11.68 -32.75
CA VAL A 46 19.26 -11.61 -31.29
C VAL A 46 19.15 -13.04 -30.71
N PRO A 47 20.10 -13.51 -29.89
CA PRO A 47 20.09 -14.88 -29.36
C PRO A 47 19.06 -15.06 -28.22
N PRO A 48 18.59 -16.29 -27.96
CA PRO A 48 17.63 -16.56 -26.90
C PRO A 48 18.32 -16.60 -25.53
N ALA A 49 17.84 -15.80 -24.59
CA ALA A 49 18.21 -15.92 -23.19
C ALA A 49 17.50 -17.15 -22.60
N ILE A 50 18.29 -18.17 -22.28
CA ILE A 50 17.94 -19.31 -21.44
C ILE A 50 17.72 -18.75 -20.03
N VAL A 51 16.51 -18.92 -19.49
CA VAL A 51 16.23 -18.67 -18.07
C VAL A 51 16.15 -20.02 -17.38
N GLU A 52 17.17 -20.31 -16.56
CA GLU A 52 17.19 -21.42 -15.63
C GLU A 52 16.07 -21.29 -14.59
N LEU A 53 15.26 -22.35 -14.47
CA LEU A 53 14.36 -22.55 -13.33
C LEU A 53 15.19 -22.63 -12.04
N HIS A 54 15.10 -21.61 -11.21
CA HIS A 54 15.43 -21.73 -9.79
C HIS A 54 14.16 -21.64 -8.93
N GLN A 55 14.10 -22.63 -8.05
CA GLN A 55 13.02 -23.09 -7.22
C GLN A 55 12.69 -22.08 -6.10
N LEU A 56 11.48 -21.50 -6.12
CA LEU A 56 10.90 -20.80 -4.98
C LEU A 56 9.70 -21.60 -4.48
N ALA A 57 10.01 -22.51 -3.56
CA ALA A 57 9.04 -23.10 -2.66
C ALA A 57 8.83 -22.16 -1.47
N MET A 58 7.63 -22.24 -0.87
CA MET A 58 7.18 -21.61 0.39
C MET A 58 6.38 -20.30 0.25
N MET A 59 5.11 -20.44 -0.14
CA MET A 59 3.96 -19.69 0.41
C MET A 59 2.68 -20.39 -0.07
N GLU A 60 2.27 -21.42 0.66
CA GLU A 60 0.96 -22.07 0.49
C GLU A 60 -0.14 -21.13 0.99
N ASP A 61 -0.76 -20.37 0.09
CA ASP A 61 -2.03 -19.73 0.37
C ASP A 61 -3.15 -20.76 0.20
N ARG A 62 -3.70 -21.18 1.35
CA ARG A 62 -4.92 -21.97 1.46
C ARG A 62 -6.08 -21.20 0.80
N ILE A 63 -6.62 -21.77 -0.26
CA ILE A 63 -7.99 -21.50 -0.71
C ILE A 63 -8.91 -21.95 0.44
N PRO A 64 -9.75 -21.09 1.04
CA PRO A 64 -10.75 -21.57 1.98
C PRO A 64 -11.76 -22.46 1.24
N ASP A 65 -11.95 -23.67 1.77
CA ASP A 65 -12.86 -24.68 1.26
C ASP A 65 -14.27 -24.10 1.01
N VAL A 66 -14.78 -24.32 -0.20
CA VAL A 66 -16.20 -24.17 -0.49
C VAL A 66 -16.92 -25.27 0.28
N GLU A 67 -17.55 -24.91 1.39
CA GLU A 67 -18.44 -25.79 2.15
C GLU A 67 -19.65 -26.15 1.27
N LEU A 68 -19.58 -27.32 0.65
CA LEU A 68 -20.72 -27.97 0.01
C LEU A 68 -21.68 -28.40 1.11
N VAL A 69 -22.70 -27.58 1.35
CA VAL A 69 -23.81 -27.91 2.26
C VAL A 69 -24.49 -29.18 1.74
N ALA A 70 -24.41 -30.24 2.54
CA ALA A 70 -25.13 -31.48 2.34
C ALA A 70 -26.65 -31.22 2.36
N GLN A 71 -27.34 -31.72 1.34
CA GLN A 71 -28.79 -31.61 1.17
C GLN A 71 -29.52 -32.40 2.27
N ASP A 72 -30.30 -31.69 3.07
CA ASP A 72 -31.33 -32.28 3.92
C ASP A 72 -32.57 -32.60 3.05
N GLN A 73 -32.98 -33.86 3.03
CA GLN A 73 -34.15 -34.35 2.30
C GLN A 73 -35.42 -34.04 3.10
N SER A 74 -35.93 -32.84 2.94
CA SER A 74 -37.35 -32.57 3.18
C SER A 74 -37.88 -31.68 2.06
N ILE A 75 -38.86 -32.19 1.31
CA ILE A 75 -39.52 -31.49 0.21
C ILE A 75 -40.33 -30.33 0.82
N PRO A 76 -39.94 -29.06 0.65
CA PRO A 76 -40.85 -27.97 0.96
C PRO A 76 -41.76 -27.82 -0.26
N GLN A 77 -43.07 -27.80 -0.03
CA GLN A 77 -44.04 -27.47 -1.09
C GLN A 77 -43.62 -26.15 -1.74
N LEU A 78 -43.25 -26.21 -3.02
CA LEU A 78 -42.91 -25.06 -3.85
C LEU A 78 -44.06 -24.05 -3.78
N PRO A 79 -43.86 -22.83 -3.27
CA PRO A 79 -44.82 -21.77 -3.51
C PRO A 79 -44.84 -21.53 -5.02
N ASN A 80 -46.03 -21.54 -5.61
CA ASN A 80 -46.31 -21.24 -7.01
C ASN A 80 -45.33 -20.17 -7.54
N ILE A 81 -44.36 -20.59 -8.37
CA ILE A 81 -43.52 -19.65 -9.11
C ILE A 81 -44.41 -19.10 -10.22
N GLN A 82 -45.12 -18.01 -9.92
CA GLN A 82 -45.59 -17.12 -10.98
C GLN A 82 -44.33 -16.57 -11.67
N LEU A 83 -44.09 -16.99 -12.91
CA LEU A 83 -43.07 -16.42 -13.81
C LEU A 83 -43.45 -14.97 -14.18
N GLY A 84 -43.43 -14.08 -13.18
CA GLY A 84 -43.62 -12.65 -13.36
C GLY A 84 -42.63 -11.90 -12.49
N MET A 85 -42.06 -10.83 -13.03
CA MET A 85 -41.36 -9.84 -12.19
C MET A 85 -42.31 -9.40 -11.08
N THR A 86 -41.84 -9.39 -9.83
CA THR A 86 -42.61 -8.76 -8.76
C THR A 86 -42.63 -7.26 -9.05
N ILE A 87 -43.82 -6.69 -9.22
CA ILE A 87 -43.98 -5.26 -9.52
C ILE A 87 -44.57 -4.59 -8.28
N THR A 88 -43.81 -3.68 -7.67
CA THR A 88 -44.36 -2.76 -6.66
C THR A 88 -44.55 -1.41 -7.33
N SER A 89 -45.81 -1.08 -7.61
CA SER A 89 -46.18 0.24 -8.11
C SER A 89 -46.20 1.25 -6.97
N GLY A 90 -45.73 2.46 -7.23
CA GLY A 90 -45.73 3.57 -6.28
C GLY A 90 -46.00 4.90 -6.97
N ASN A 91 -46.22 5.92 -6.15
CA ASN A 91 -46.33 7.30 -6.58
C ASN A 91 -45.42 8.14 -5.67
N VAL A 92 -44.67 9.05 -6.27
CA VAL A 92 -43.82 10.02 -5.56
C VAL A 92 -44.06 11.41 -6.11
N ILE A 93 -44.10 12.40 -5.23
CA ILE A 93 -44.23 13.81 -5.60
C ILE A 93 -42.91 14.50 -5.28
N ILE A 94 -42.19 14.91 -6.32
CA ILE A 94 -40.87 15.52 -6.20
C ILE A 94 -41.00 17.02 -6.49
N GLN A 95 -40.52 17.86 -5.56
CA GLN A 95 -40.38 19.29 -5.78
C GLN A 95 -39.17 19.54 -6.68
N LYS A 96 -39.32 20.43 -7.66
CA LYS A 96 -38.23 20.76 -8.59
C LYS A 96 -37.20 21.67 -7.92
N ASP A 97 -35.98 21.63 -8.45
CA ASP A 97 -34.91 22.55 -8.05
C ASP A 97 -35.08 23.95 -8.67
N SER A 98 -34.16 24.85 -8.35
CA SER A 98 -34.12 26.21 -8.90
C SER A 98 -33.97 26.26 -10.43
N ASN A 99 -33.50 25.17 -11.05
CA ASN A 99 -33.31 25.04 -12.50
C ASN A 99 -34.52 24.38 -13.17
N ASN A 100 -35.63 24.18 -12.45
CA ASN A 100 -36.84 23.51 -12.94
C ASN A 100 -36.59 22.03 -13.34
N LEU A 101 -35.62 21.37 -12.69
CA LEU A 101 -35.25 19.97 -12.91
C LEU A 101 -35.53 19.12 -11.65
N ILE A 102 -35.74 17.82 -11.87
CA ILE A 102 -35.84 16.82 -10.79
C ILE A 102 -34.58 15.95 -10.68
N GLY A 103 -33.74 15.92 -11.72
CA GLY A 103 -32.46 15.19 -11.71
C GLY A 103 -32.50 13.71 -12.09
N ILE A 104 -33.33 13.33 -13.07
CA ILE A 104 -33.34 11.96 -13.63
C ILE A 104 -33.03 11.96 -15.13
N SER A 105 -32.39 10.90 -15.60
CA SER A 105 -32.23 10.58 -17.03
C SER A 105 -33.16 9.43 -17.42
N ILE A 106 -33.79 9.51 -18.59
CA ILE A 106 -34.85 8.60 -19.04
C ILE A 106 -34.39 7.83 -20.29
N GLY A 107 -34.59 6.51 -20.28
CA GLY A 107 -34.32 5.59 -21.38
C GLY A 107 -35.57 4.87 -21.87
N GLY A 108 -35.40 4.14 -22.98
CA GLY A 108 -36.48 3.41 -23.64
C GLY A 108 -37.48 4.32 -24.36
N GLY A 109 -38.75 3.91 -24.33
CA GLY A 109 -39.86 4.58 -25.01
C GLY A 109 -40.05 4.20 -26.49
N SER A 110 -41.15 4.71 -27.04
CA SER A 110 -41.56 4.47 -28.44
C SER A 110 -40.53 4.98 -29.45
N PRO A 111 -40.31 4.31 -30.59
CA PRO A 111 -41.01 3.09 -31.06
C PRO A 111 -40.35 1.78 -30.64
N LEU A 112 -39.11 1.80 -30.15
CA LEU A 112 -38.28 0.61 -29.98
C LEU A 112 -38.60 -0.17 -28.69
N CYS A 113 -38.96 0.53 -27.61
CA CYS A 113 -39.19 -0.08 -26.30
C CYS A 113 -40.60 0.27 -25.78
N PRO A 114 -41.38 -0.71 -25.29
CA PRO A 114 -42.75 -0.47 -24.83
C PRO A 114 -42.83 0.30 -23.50
N CYS A 115 -41.75 0.31 -22.72
CA CYS A 115 -41.66 0.98 -21.42
C CYS A 115 -40.61 2.09 -21.42
N LEU A 116 -40.78 3.04 -20.51
CA LEU A 116 -39.79 4.06 -20.18
C LEU A 116 -39.21 3.74 -18.81
N TYR A 117 -37.91 3.95 -18.63
CA TYR A 117 -37.24 3.64 -17.37
C TYR A 117 -36.16 4.67 -17.05
N ILE A 118 -35.78 4.73 -15.77
CA ILE A 118 -34.77 5.65 -15.29
C ILE A 118 -33.39 5.07 -15.61
N ILE A 119 -32.56 5.78 -16.39
CA ILE A 119 -31.16 5.40 -16.64
C ILE A 119 -30.29 5.76 -15.45
N GLN A 120 -30.42 7.00 -14.99
CA GLN A 120 -29.56 7.59 -13.97
C GLN A 120 -30.33 8.59 -13.14
N ILE A 121 -29.95 8.67 -11.87
CA ILE A 121 -30.33 9.74 -10.96
C ILE A 121 -29.05 10.51 -10.65
N PHE A 122 -29.08 11.82 -10.86
CA PHE A 122 -27.92 12.68 -10.64
C PHE A 122 -27.80 13.05 -9.17
N ASP A 123 -26.57 13.06 -8.65
CA ASP A 123 -26.35 13.36 -7.24
C ASP A 123 -26.72 14.82 -6.92
N ASN A 124 -27.07 15.11 -5.67
CA ASN A 124 -27.48 16.44 -5.21
C ASN A 124 -28.72 17.03 -5.92
N THR A 125 -29.53 16.19 -6.56
CA THR A 125 -30.80 16.61 -7.18
C THR A 125 -32.01 16.23 -6.31
N PRO A 126 -33.19 16.85 -6.54
CA PRO A 126 -34.39 16.51 -5.77
C PRO A 126 -34.75 15.02 -5.76
N ALA A 127 -34.61 14.33 -6.90
CA ALA A 127 -34.87 12.90 -6.98
C ALA A 127 -33.86 12.05 -6.18
N ALA A 128 -32.59 12.47 -6.14
CA ALA A 128 -31.58 11.79 -5.31
C ALA A 128 -31.83 11.98 -3.81
N LEU A 129 -32.24 13.18 -3.41
CA LEU A 129 -32.53 13.52 -2.00
C LEU A 129 -33.80 12.82 -1.49
N ASP A 130 -34.82 12.72 -2.33
CA ASP A 130 -36.03 11.96 -2.02
C ASP A 130 -35.74 10.46 -1.86
N GLY A 131 -34.88 9.90 -2.73
CA GLY A 131 -34.40 8.52 -2.63
C GLY A 131 -35.42 7.44 -2.98
N THR A 132 -36.67 7.81 -3.31
CA THR A 132 -37.71 6.84 -3.69
C THR A 132 -37.45 6.26 -5.07
N LEU A 133 -37.03 7.07 -6.04
CA LEU A 133 -36.72 6.62 -7.40
C LEU A 133 -35.31 6.06 -7.52
N GLN A 134 -35.10 5.19 -8.50
CA GLN A 134 -33.90 4.38 -8.55
C GLN A 134 -33.65 3.89 -10.00
N SER A 135 -32.39 3.77 -10.45
CA SER A 135 -32.04 3.38 -11.83
C SER A 135 -32.61 2.01 -12.20
N GLY A 136 -33.24 1.89 -13.38
CA GLY A 136 -33.94 0.69 -13.81
C GLY A 136 -35.42 0.63 -13.39
N ASP A 137 -35.91 1.53 -12.55
CA ASP A 137 -37.36 1.66 -12.29
C ASP A 137 -38.08 2.09 -13.56
N GLU A 138 -39.28 1.54 -13.79
CA GLU A 138 -40.13 1.91 -14.92
C GLU A 138 -41.01 3.11 -14.57
N LEU A 139 -41.12 4.06 -15.49
CA LEU A 139 -42.02 5.20 -15.42
C LEU A 139 -43.35 4.83 -16.08
N VAL A 140 -44.45 4.98 -15.33
CA VAL A 140 -45.80 4.58 -15.76
C VAL A 140 -46.68 5.79 -16.07
N ALA A 141 -46.59 6.85 -15.25
CA ALA A 141 -47.33 8.09 -15.48
C ALA A 141 -46.60 9.30 -14.90
N VAL A 142 -46.85 10.48 -15.50
CA VAL A 142 -46.41 11.78 -15.01
C VAL A 142 -47.64 12.66 -14.82
N ASN A 143 -47.84 13.18 -13.61
CA ASN A 143 -49.02 13.96 -13.20
C ASN A 143 -50.36 13.29 -13.56
N GLY A 144 -50.45 11.98 -13.35
CA GLY A 144 -51.65 11.19 -13.66
C GLY A 144 -51.85 10.87 -15.15
N VAL A 145 -50.99 11.39 -16.05
CA VAL A 145 -51.04 11.07 -17.47
C VAL A 145 -50.09 9.92 -17.78
N SER A 146 -50.63 8.85 -18.36
CA SER A 146 -49.83 7.67 -18.77
C SER A 146 -48.72 8.06 -19.75
N VAL A 147 -47.54 7.47 -19.55
CA VAL A 147 -46.39 7.64 -20.45
C VAL A 147 -46.21 6.47 -21.42
N ARG A 148 -47.07 5.44 -21.34
CA ARG A 148 -47.03 4.30 -22.25
C ARG A 148 -47.20 4.76 -23.70
N GLY A 149 -46.32 4.27 -24.58
CA GLY A 149 -46.33 4.62 -26.00
C GLY A 149 -45.75 5.99 -26.35
N LYS A 150 -45.25 6.75 -25.36
CA LYS A 150 -44.57 8.03 -25.59
C LYS A 150 -43.07 7.84 -25.81
N THR A 151 -42.46 8.80 -26.46
CA THR A 151 -41.00 8.88 -26.62
C THR A 151 -40.35 9.45 -25.35
N LYS A 152 -39.06 9.15 -25.13
CA LYS A 152 -38.28 9.74 -24.02
C LYS A 152 -38.30 11.28 -24.02
N VAL A 153 -38.32 11.90 -25.20
CA VAL A 153 -38.36 13.36 -25.37
C VAL A 153 -39.72 13.93 -24.94
N GLU A 154 -40.83 13.28 -25.28
CA GLU A 154 -42.16 13.71 -24.87
C GLU A 154 -42.32 13.65 -23.36
N VAL A 155 -41.83 12.58 -22.71
CA VAL A 155 -41.90 12.43 -21.26
C VAL A 155 -41.02 13.45 -20.55
N ALA A 156 -39.83 13.72 -21.07
CA ALA A 156 -38.97 14.79 -20.55
C ALA A 156 -39.68 16.15 -20.63
N LYS A 157 -40.34 16.47 -21.76
CA LYS A 157 -41.16 17.68 -21.91
C LYS A 157 -42.33 17.73 -20.93
N MET A 158 -43.01 16.61 -20.67
CA MET A 158 -44.10 16.54 -19.69
C MET A 158 -43.61 16.85 -18.27
N ILE A 159 -42.44 16.36 -17.88
CA ILE A 159 -41.83 16.65 -16.58
C ILE A 159 -41.43 18.13 -16.53
N GLN A 160 -40.82 18.66 -17.58
CA GLN A 160 -40.41 20.06 -17.67
C GLN A 160 -41.58 21.04 -17.66
N SER A 161 -42.72 20.69 -18.28
CA SER A 161 -43.91 21.56 -18.36
C SER A 161 -44.70 21.66 -17.06
N CYS A 162 -44.37 20.87 -16.03
CA CYS A 162 -44.94 21.03 -14.70
C CYS A 162 -44.39 22.30 -14.03
N ASP A 163 -45.16 22.96 -13.17
CA ASP A 163 -44.71 24.19 -12.50
C ASP A 163 -43.68 23.89 -11.40
N SER A 164 -44.12 23.68 -10.15
CA SER A 164 -43.22 23.52 -9.00
C SER A 164 -42.96 22.07 -8.59
N GLN A 165 -43.88 21.16 -8.89
CA GLN A 165 -43.83 19.77 -8.46
C GLN A 165 -44.22 18.79 -9.57
N VAL A 166 -43.67 17.59 -9.50
CA VAL A 166 -43.96 16.50 -10.44
C VAL A 166 -44.36 15.26 -9.67
N SER A 167 -45.55 14.73 -9.98
CA SER A 167 -46.04 13.44 -9.50
C SER A 167 -45.63 12.35 -10.48
N ILE A 168 -44.78 11.42 -10.06
CA ILE A 168 -44.30 10.30 -10.87
C ILE A 168 -44.91 9.01 -10.34
N ASN A 169 -45.63 8.29 -11.20
CA ASN A 169 -46.03 6.92 -10.93
C ASN A 169 -45.00 5.99 -11.54
N TYR A 170 -44.48 5.07 -10.73
CA TYR A 170 -43.39 4.17 -11.12
C TYR A 170 -43.70 2.72 -10.74
N ASN A 171 -43.04 1.81 -11.45
CA ASN A 171 -42.97 0.39 -11.11
C ASN A 171 -41.54 0.08 -10.66
N LYS A 172 -41.40 -0.37 -9.40
CA LYS A 172 -40.10 -0.78 -8.88
C LYS A 172 -39.57 -2.01 -9.58
N LEU A 173 -38.30 -1.92 -9.96
CA LEU A 173 -37.54 -3.08 -10.36
C LEU A 173 -36.98 -3.78 -9.13
N HIS A 174 -37.61 -4.90 -8.75
CA HIS A 174 -37.08 -5.85 -7.77
C HIS A 174 -36.06 -6.77 -8.43
N ALA A 175 -34.89 -6.22 -8.71
CA ALA A 175 -33.75 -6.96 -9.23
C ALA A 175 -33.06 -7.73 -8.09
N ASP A 176 -32.78 -9.03 -8.28
CA ASP A 176 -31.82 -9.73 -7.43
C ASP A 176 -30.39 -9.34 -7.88
N PRO A 177 -29.59 -8.66 -7.04
CA PRO A 177 -28.22 -8.27 -7.40
C PRO A 177 -27.32 -9.45 -7.79
N LYS A 178 -27.65 -10.67 -7.36
CA LYS A 178 -26.92 -11.89 -7.76
C LYS A 178 -27.03 -12.15 -9.27
N GLN A 179 -28.18 -11.83 -9.88
CA GLN A 179 -28.37 -12.00 -11.33
C GLN A 179 -27.49 -11.06 -12.14
N GLY A 180 -27.16 -9.88 -11.59
CA GLY A 180 -26.26 -8.92 -12.23
C GLY A 180 -24.77 -9.27 -12.09
N ARG A 181 -24.39 -10.30 -11.33
CA ARG A 181 -23.00 -10.75 -11.17
C ARG A 181 -22.68 -11.87 -12.15
N THR A 182 -22.65 -11.53 -13.44
CA THR A 182 -22.38 -12.50 -14.51
C THR A 182 -20.87 -12.79 -14.66
N LEU A 183 -20.54 -13.90 -15.30
CA LEU A 183 -19.15 -14.23 -15.68
C LEU A 183 -18.53 -13.12 -16.55
N ASP A 184 -19.34 -12.48 -17.40
CA ASP A 184 -18.92 -11.34 -18.21
C ASP A 184 -18.44 -10.16 -17.34
N ILE A 185 -19.19 -9.79 -16.30
CA ILE A 185 -18.79 -8.75 -15.34
C ILE A 185 -17.50 -9.16 -14.60
N ALA A 186 -17.36 -10.43 -14.24
CA ALA A 186 -16.14 -10.94 -13.60
C ALA A 186 -14.91 -10.85 -14.52
N LEU A 187 -15.05 -11.24 -15.79
CA LEU A 187 -13.98 -11.12 -16.79
C LEU A 187 -13.60 -9.67 -17.06
N LYS A 188 -14.58 -8.77 -17.18
CA LYS A 188 -14.36 -7.32 -17.28
C LYS A 188 -13.60 -6.78 -16.06
N LYS A 189 -13.92 -7.28 -14.86
CA LYS A 189 -13.24 -6.88 -13.62
C LYS A 189 -11.77 -7.32 -13.62
N VAL A 190 -11.50 -8.55 -14.08
CA VAL A 190 -10.13 -9.06 -14.28
C VAL A 190 -9.38 -8.22 -15.31
N LYS A 191 -10.02 -7.87 -16.44
CA LYS A 191 -9.45 -6.97 -17.45
C LYS A 191 -8.99 -5.66 -16.81
N HIS A 192 -9.86 -4.99 -16.05
CA HIS A 192 -9.53 -3.73 -15.40
C HIS A 192 -8.37 -3.86 -14.40
N ARG A 193 -8.32 -4.96 -13.64
CA ARG A 193 -7.23 -5.23 -12.70
C ARG A 193 -5.88 -5.40 -13.40
N LEU A 194 -5.84 -6.12 -14.53
CA LEU A 194 -4.61 -6.32 -15.29
C LEU A 194 -4.11 -5.01 -15.89
N VAL A 195 -5.02 -4.25 -16.49
CA VAL A 195 -4.68 -3.02 -17.20
C VAL A 195 -4.20 -1.91 -16.26
N GLU A 196 -4.68 -1.85 -15.01
CA GLU A 196 -4.20 -0.85 -14.03
C GLU A 196 -2.72 -1.03 -13.66
N GLY A 197 -2.20 -2.25 -13.68
CA GLY A 197 -0.79 -2.54 -13.44
C GLY A 197 0.13 -2.32 -14.65
N MET A 198 -0.43 -2.01 -15.83
CA MET A 198 0.30 -1.94 -17.09
C MET A 198 0.61 -0.49 -17.49
N GLY A 199 1.79 -0.30 -18.10
CA GLY A 199 2.15 0.97 -18.74
C GLY A 199 1.25 1.27 -19.94
N SER A 200 1.06 2.56 -20.25
CA SER A 200 0.20 3.03 -21.35
C SER A 200 0.46 2.33 -22.67
N ALA A 201 1.71 2.42 -23.13
CA ALA A 201 2.13 1.83 -24.39
C ALA A 201 1.93 0.32 -24.44
N THR A 202 2.10 -0.38 -23.31
CA THR A 202 1.92 -1.83 -23.23
C THR A 202 0.44 -2.22 -23.31
N ALA A 203 -0.45 -1.48 -22.65
CA ALA A 203 -1.89 -1.71 -22.73
C ALA A 203 -2.40 -1.47 -24.17
N ASP A 204 -1.94 -0.39 -24.80
CA ASP A 204 -2.32 -0.05 -26.18
C ASP A 204 -1.80 -1.11 -27.17
N ALA A 205 -0.56 -1.61 -26.99
CA ALA A 205 0.01 -2.68 -27.81
C ALA A 205 -0.76 -4.01 -27.70
N LEU A 206 -1.38 -4.30 -26.55
CA LEU A 206 -2.23 -5.47 -26.36
C LEU A 206 -3.70 -5.21 -26.73
N GLY A 207 -4.04 -4.02 -27.23
CA GLY A 207 -5.42 -3.64 -27.57
C GLY A 207 -6.35 -3.53 -26.36
N LEU A 208 -5.79 -3.35 -25.15
CA LEU A 208 -6.56 -3.25 -23.92
C LEU A 208 -6.90 -1.78 -23.63
N SER A 209 -8.12 -1.35 -24.01
CA SER A 209 -8.58 0.01 -23.71
C SER A 209 -8.66 0.26 -22.20
N ARG A 210 -8.06 1.38 -21.75
CA ARG A 210 -8.17 1.86 -20.37
C ARG A 210 -9.47 2.59 -20.11
N ALA A 211 -10.00 2.41 -18.90
CA ALA A 211 -11.10 3.24 -18.43
C ALA A 211 -10.58 4.64 -18.09
N ILE A 212 -11.39 5.67 -18.33
CA ILE A 212 -11.02 7.08 -18.07
C ILE A 212 -10.70 7.31 -16.57
N LEU A 213 -11.32 6.53 -15.68
CA LEU A 213 -11.07 6.56 -14.22
C LEU A 213 -9.73 5.94 -13.78
N CYS A 214 -8.78 5.72 -14.70
CA CYS A 214 -7.48 5.12 -14.42
C CYS A 214 -6.44 6.10 -13.83
N ASN A 215 -6.61 7.42 -14.01
CA ASN A 215 -5.73 8.42 -13.37
C ASN A 215 -6.24 8.78 -11.97
N ASP A 216 -6.17 7.80 -11.07
CA ASP A 216 -6.61 7.95 -9.70
C ASP A 216 -5.46 8.50 -8.84
N ALA A 217 -5.64 9.69 -8.28
CA ALA A 217 -4.70 10.28 -7.33
C ALA A 217 -4.42 9.35 -6.13
N LEU A 218 -5.35 8.44 -5.80
CA LEU A 218 -5.16 7.43 -4.76
C LEU A 218 -4.11 6.37 -5.12
N VAL A 219 -3.93 6.05 -6.41
CA VAL A 219 -2.87 5.12 -6.86
C VAL A 219 -1.49 5.75 -6.67
N GLN A 220 -1.36 7.05 -6.95
CA GLN A 220 -0.11 7.78 -6.65
C GLN A 220 0.17 7.82 -5.15
N ARG A 221 -0.86 8.02 -4.32
CA ARG A 221 -0.74 7.95 -2.85
C ARG A 221 -0.38 6.55 -2.35
N LEU A 222 -0.91 5.48 -2.96
CA LEU A 222 -0.52 4.10 -2.65
C LEU A 222 0.97 3.87 -2.96
N ASN A 223 1.46 4.35 -4.10
CA ASN A 223 2.87 4.25 -4.46
C ASN A 223 3.77 5.06 -3.51
N ALA A 224 3.29 6.20 -2.99
CA ALA A 224 3.98 6.93 -1.93
C ALA A 224 4.00 6.12 -0.62
N LEU A 225 2.86 5.54 -0.22
CA LEU A 225 2.77 4.69 0.97
C LEU A 225 3.70 3.47 0.91
N GLN A 226 3.84 2.84 -0.26
CA GLN A 226 4.77 1.72 -0.47
C GLN A 226 6.23 2.14 -0.30
N ARG A 227 6.62 3.32 -0.81
CA ARG A 227 7.96 3.89 -0.60
C ARG A 227 8.20 4.17 0.88
N THR A 228 7.21 4.74 1.57
CA THR A 228 7.27 4.97 3.01
C THR A 228 7.42 3.64 3.76
N GLU A 229 6.65 2.60 3.43
CA GLU A 229 6.78 1.26 4.05
C GLU A 229 8.23 0.73 3.95
N ASN A 230 8.85 0.82 2.78
CA ASN A 230 10.22 0.35 2.56
C ASN A 230 11.23 1.13 3.40
N LEU A 231 11.08 2.45 3.48
CA LEU A 231 11.92 3.29 4.32
C LEU A 231 11.80 2.89 5.80
N TYR A 232 10.59 2.66 6.29
CA TYR A 232 10.37 2.25 7.69
C TYR A 232 10.90 0.85 8.00
N ARG A 233 10.75 -0.07 7.05
CA ARG A 233 11.34 -1.40 7.15
C ARG A 233 12.86 -1.32 7.28
N GLY A 234 13.50 -0.48 6.47
CA GLY A 234 14.92 -0.19 6.56
C GLY A 234 15.32 0.43 7.90
N LEU A 235 14.57 1.45 8.35
CA LEU A 235 14.82 2.16 9.60
C LEU A 235 14.71 1.24 10.83
N VAL A 236 13.65 0.43 10.92
CA VAL A 236 13.43 -0.52 12.01
C VAL A 236 14.53 -1.59 12.02
N SER A 237 14.88 -2.12 10.85
CA SER A 237 15.96 -3.10 10.71
C SER A 237 17.29 -2.52 11.18
N HIS A 238 17.65 -1.33 10.71
CA HIS A 238 18.90 -0.67 11.07
C HIS A 238 18.93 -0.35 12.57
N ALA A 239 17.88 0.27 13.12
CA ALA A 239 17.80 0.60 14.54
C ALA A 239 17.92 -0.66 15.43
N LYS A 240 17.31 -1.77 15.03
CA LYS A 240 17.45 -3.05 15.73
C LYS A 240 18.90 -3.55 15.73
N THR A 241 19.57 -3.52 14.58
CA THR A 241 20.97 -3.91 14.47
C THR A 241 21.87 -3.01 15.32
N THR A 242 21.68 -1.69 15.26
CA THR A 242 22.45 -0.72 16.05
C THR A 242 22.25 -0.91 17.55
N LEU A 243 21.03 -1.17 18.03
CA LEU A 243 20.81 -1.44 19.45
C LEU A 243 21.41 -2.78 19.89
N HIS A 244 21.46 -3.78 18.99
CA HIS A 244 22.13 -5.05 19.27
C HIS A 244 23.64 -4.87 19.39
N THR A 245 24.28 -4.19 18.42
CA THR A 245 25.74 -3.96 18.48
C THR A 245 26.12 -3.10 19.68
N PHE A 246 25.27 -2.15 20.06
CA PHE A 246 25.46 -1.37 21.29
C PHE A 246 25.33 -2.24 22.55
N PHE A 247 24.41 -3.20 22.58
CA PHE A 247 24.32 -4.18 23.66
C PHE A 247 25.61 -5.01 23.77
N ASP A 248 26.12 -5.51 22.64
CA ASP A 248 27.37 -6.27 22.62
C ASP A 248 28.54 -5.43 23.17
N LEU A 249 28.62 -4.15 22.79
CA LEU A 249 29.60 -3.21 23.35
C LEU A 249 29.46 -3.05 24.87
N THR A 250 28.23 -2.97 25.40
CA THR A 250 28.02 -2.88 26.85
C THR A 250 28.48 -4.14 27.58
N GLN A 251 28.37 -5.32 26.97
CA GLN A 251 28.91 -6.55 27.54
C GLN A 251 30.44 -6.51 27.61
N ILE A 252 31.11 -5.91 26.63
CA ILE A 252 32.57 -5.72 26.66
C ILE A 252 32.97 -4.80 27.82
N TYR A 253 32.24 -3.72 28.09
CA TYR A 253 32.52 -2.87 29.24
C TYR A 253 32.45 -3.63 30.57
N LYS A 254 31.50 -4.53 30.73
CA LYS A 254 31.45 -5.41 31.91
C LYS A 254 32.70 -6.28 32.02
N VAL A 255 33.12 -6.91 30.93
CA VAL A 255 34.33 -7.75 30.90
C VAL A 255 35.58 -6.95 31.26
N PHE A 256 35.73 -5.73 30.74
CA PHE A 256 36.83 -4.84 31.13
C PHE A 256 36.76 -4.48 32.61
N GLY A 257 35.57 -4.16 33.10
CA GLY A 257 35.34 -3.87 34.52
C GLY A 257 35.79 -5.01 35.44
N ASP A 258 35.42 -6.24 35.10
CA ASP A 258 35.77 -7.44 35.86
C ASP A 258 37.28 -7.74 35.78
N THR A 259 37.88 -7.56 34.60
CA THR A 259 39.32 -7.78 34.38
C THR A 259 40.17 -6.77 35.14
N PHE A 260 39.87 -5.47 35.06
CA PHE A 260 40.60 -4.44 35.80
C PHE A 260 40.45 -4.59 37.31
N ALA A 261 39.27 -4.98 37.79
CA ALA A 261 39.08 -5.28 39.21
C ALA A 261 39.94 -6.49 39.66
N ALA A 262 40.04 -7.53 38.83
CA ALA A 262 40.88 -8.70 39.12
C ALA A 262 42.37 -8.37 39.12
N ILE A 263 42.84 -7.52 38.19
CA ILE A 263 44.21 -7.01 38.16
C ILE A 263 44.49 -6.18 39.42
N GLY A 264 43.59 -5.24 39.76
CA GLY A 264 43.75 -4.38 40.93
C GLY A 264 43.91 -5.14 42.25
N VAL A 265 43.21 -6.27 42.44
CA VAL A 265 43.35 -7.10 43.64
C VAL A 265 44.72 -7.80 43.72
N ARG A 266 45.35 -8.08 42.58
CA ARG A 266 46.65 -8.80 42.51
C ARG A 266 47.86 -7.86 42.43
N GLU A 267 47.63 -6.57 42.22
CA GLU A 267 48.67 -5.57 42.03
C GLU A 267 49.37 -5.22 43.37
N PRO A 268 50.68 -5.43 43.51
CA PRO A 268 51.40 -5.17 44.76
C PRO A 268 51.54 -3.68 45.08
N GLN A 269 51.57 -2.79 44.09
CA GLN A 269 51.68 -1.35 44.32
C GLN A 269 50.30 -0.76 44.69
N PRO A 270 50.11 -0.18 45.90
CA PRO A 270 48.79 0.27 46.36
C PRO A 270 48.13 1.33 45.46
N ARG A 271 48.93 2.24 44.89
CA ARG A 271 48.45 3.31 44.00
C ARG A 271 47.95 2.75 42.66
N ALA A 272 48.65 1.76 42.10
CA ALA A 272 48.23 1.09 40.86
C ALA A 272 47.02 0.18 41.12
N SER A 273 47.01 -0.54 42.25
CA SER A 273 45.85 -1.33 42.71
C SER A 273 44.58 -0.49 42.81
N GLU A 274 44.67 0.69 43.43
CA GLU A 274 43.54 1.61 43.52
C GLU A 274 43.11 2.14 42.15
N ALA A 275 44.06 2.51 41.29
CA ALA A 275 43.76 2.95 39.92
C ALA A 275 42.99 1.88 39.14
N PHE A 276 43.48 0.64 39.12
CA PHE A 276 42.81 -0.48 38.43
C PHE A 276 41.42 -0.77 39.01
N ARG A 277 41.25 -0.71 40.34
CA ARG A 277 39.94 -0.85 40.97
C ARG A 277 38.97 0.25 40.53
N GLN A 278 39.43 1.51 40.50
CA GLN A 278 38.61 2.63 40.07
C GLN A 278 38.24 2.52 38.57
N PHE A 279 39.20 2.21 37.70
CA PHE A 279 38.94 1.94 36.27
C PHE A 279 37.95 0.81 36.05
N GLY A 280 38.07 -0.28 36.82
CA GLY A 280 37.14 -1.40 36.76
C GLY A 280 35.71 -1.00 37.13
N GLU A 281 35.56 -0.20 38.19
CA GLU A 281 34.24 0.31 38.59
C GLU A 281 33.65 1.27 37.54
N GLN A 282 34.45 2.15 36.92
CA GLN A 282 33.97 3.04 35.85
C GLN A 282 33.38 2.23 34.68
N HIS A 283 34.07 1.20 34.22
CA HIS A 283 33.60 0.36 33.12
C HIS A 283 32.32 -0.41 33.48
N ARG A 284 32.17 -0.87 34.73
CA ARG A 284 30.91 -1.45 35.23
C ARG A 284 29.77 -0.44 35.28
N GLN A 285 30.04 0.82 35.63
CA GLN A 285 29.02 1.87 35.63
C GLN A 285 28.60 2.26 34.20
N MET A 286 29.54 2.31 33.25
CA MET A 286 29.24 2.50 31.82
C MET A 286 28.32 1.40 31.28
N GLU A 287 28.53 0.12 31.67
CA GLU A 287 27.60 -0.96 31.34
C GLU A 287 26.18 -0.70 31.90
N LYS A 288 26.06 -0.33 33.18
CA LYS A 288 24.77 -0.02 33.80
C LYS A 288 24.05 1.12 33.09
N PHE A 289 24.76 2.17 32.70
CA PHE A 289 24.19 3.28 31.92
C PHE A 289 23.73 2.82 30.55
N GLY A 290 24.53 2.00 29.86
CA GLY A 290 24.18 1.45 28.55
C GLY A 290 22.95 0.55 28.60
N VAL A 291 22.87 -0.37 29.57
CA VAL A 291 21.69 -1.22 29.79
C VAL A 291 20.44 -0.39 30.10
N THR A 292 20.58 0.68 30.89
CA THR A 292 19.48 1.59 31.19
C THR A 292 18.99 2.31 29.94
N MET A 293 19.90 2.83 29.12
CA MET A 293 19.56 3.43 27.83
C MET A 293 18.82 2.43 26.93
N LEU A 294 19.34 1.22 26.76
CA LEU A 294 18.71 0.18 25.94
C LEU A 294 17.28 -0.16 26.42
N LYS A 295 17.04 -0.23 27.74
CA LYS A 295 15.69 -0.42 28.30
C LYS A 295 14.76 0.73 27.94
N THR A 296 15.24 1.97 27.92
CA THR A 296 14.41 3.14 27.54
C THR A 296 14.13 3.24 26.04
N LEU A 297 15.05 2.72 25.20
CA LEU A 297 14.94 2.74 23.74
C LEU A 297 14.18 1.54 23.17
N LYS A 298 14.12 0.40 23.88
CA LYS A 298 13.41 -0.80 23.43
C LYS A 298 11.93 -0.56 23.04
N PRO A 299 11.13 0.25 23.77
CA PRO A 299 9.76 0.57 23.37
C PRO A 299 9.65 1.26 22.01
N ILE A 300 10.65 2.05 21.61
CA ILE A 300 10.67 2.76 20.33
C ILE A 300 10.57 1.79 19.15
N LEU A 301 11.30 0.67 19.22
CA LEU A 301 11.26 -0.37 18.20
C LEU A 301 9.88 -1.06 18.13
N ASN A 302 9.22 -1.25 19.27
CA ASN A 302 7.89 -1.85 19.32
C ASN A 302 6.83 -0.92 18.68
N ASP A 303 6.96 0.39 18.92
CA ASP A 303 6.05 1.40 18.39
C ASP A 303 6.23 1.55 16.87
N LEU A 304 7.48 1.67 16.39
CA LEU A 304 7.79 1.67 14.95
C LEU A 304 7.35 0.36 14.27
N GLY A 305 7.54 -0.78 14.95
CA GLY A 305 7.06 -2.07 14.49
C GLY A 305 5.53 -2.14 14.40
N THR A 306 4.80 -1.49 15.30
CA THR A 306 3.33 -1.42 15.25
C THR A 306 2.85 -0.64 14.04
N TYR A 307 3.50 0.48 13.70
CA TYR A 307 3.20 1.23 12.49
C TYR A 307 3.41 0.37 11.22
N LEU A 308 4.56 -0.29 11.13
CA LEU A 308 4.94 -1.11 9.97
C LEU A 308 4.08 -2.37 9.81
N HIS A 309 3.81 -3.08 10.90
CA HIS A 309 3.18 -4.40 10.86
C HIS A 309 1.66 -4.39 11.08
N LYS A 310 1.08 -3.28 11.55
CA LYS A 310 -0.37 -3.16 11.76
C LYS A 310 -1.00 -2.02 10.96
N ALA A 311 -0.49 -0.79 11.08
CA ALA A 311 -1.13 0.39 10.51
C ALA A 311 -1.05 0.44 8.97
N ILE A 312 0.13 0.18 8.40
CA ILE A 312 0.33 0.15 6.93
C ILE A 312 -0.48 -0.99 6.30
N PRO A 313 -0.43 -2.26 6.78
CA PRO A 313 -1.23 -3.34 6.22
C PRO A 313 -2.74 -3.11 6.28
N ASP A 314 -3.27 -2.52 7.35
CA ASP A 314 -4.70 -2.17 7.46
C ASP A 314 -5.12 -1.13 6.41
N THR A 315 -4.28 -0.11 6.21
CA THR A 315 -4.52 0.92 5.19
C THR A 315 -4.46 0.31 3.79
N ARG A 316 -3.48 -0.57 3.52
CA ARG A 316 -3.36 -1.29 2.24
C ARG A 316 -4.58 -2.18 1.97
N LEU A 317 -5.10 -2.87 2.99
CA LEU A 317 -6.32 -3.67 2.87
C LEU A 317 -7.52 -2.80 2.49
N THR A 318 -7.62 -1.60 3.07
CA THR A 318 -8.71 -0.65 2.77
C THR A 318 -8.62 -0.15 1.33
N ILE A 319 -7.42 0.22 0.87
CA ILE A 319 -7.19 0.64 -0.52
C ILE A 319 -7.48 -0.52 -1.50
N SER A 320 -7.11 -1.75 -1.14
CA SER A 320 -7.42 -2.94 -1.96
C SER A 320 -8.94 -3.17 -2.09
N LYS A 321 -9.71 -3.02 -1.01
CA LYS A 321 -11.18 -3.07 -1.05
C LYS A 321 -11.79 -1.98 -1.93
N TYR A 322 -11.24 -0.77 -1.87
CA TYR A 322 -11.62 0.34 -2.73
C TYR A 322 -11.36 0.03 -4.21
N ALA A 323 -10.16 -0.44 -4.55
CA ALA A 323 -9.81 -0.79 -5.93
C ALA A 323 -10.72 -1.89 -6.47
N ASP A 324 -11.04 -2.89 -5.65
CA ASP A 324 -11.97 -3.96 -6.04
C ASP A 324 -13.39 -3.44 -6.35
N ALA A 325 -13.90 -2.49 -5.53
CA ALA A 325 -15.19 -1.84 -5.77
C ALA A 325 -15.17 -0.90 -6.99
N LYS A 326 -14.06 -0.19 -7.22
CA LYS A 326 -13.82 0.62 -8.43
C LYS A 326 -13.92 -0.25 -9.68
N PHE A 327 -13.22 -1.38 -9.71
CA PHE A 327 -13.25 -2.29 -10.85
C PHE A 327 -14.63 -2.90 -11.08
N GLU A 328 -15.35 -3.25 -10.01
CA GLU A 328 -16.73 -3.71 -10.09
C GLU A 328 -17.63 -2.66 -10.75
N TYR A 329 -17.55 -1.39 -10.31
CA TYR A 329 -18.28 -0.28 -10.92
C TYR A 329 -17.92 -0.05 -12.40
N LEU A 330 -16.62 -0.05 -12.73
CA LEU A 330 -16.15 0.12 -14.11
C LEU A 330 -16.62 -1.01 -15.03
N SER A 331 -16.65 -2.25 -14.56
CA SER A 331 -17.21 -3.38 -15.31
C SER A 331 -18.67 -3.16 -15.68
N TYR A 332 -19.47 -2.65 -14.74
CA TYR A 332 -20.87 -2.30 -15.03
C TYR A 332 -20.99 -1.14 -16.02
N CYS A 333 -20.14 -0.11 -15.91
CA CYS A 333 -20.13 0.99 -16.88
C CYS A 333 -19.81 0.50 -18.30
N LEU A 334 -18.82 -0.37 -18.43
CA LEU A 334 -18.47 -0.98 -19.71
C LEU A 334 -19.61 -1.83 -20.27
N LYS A 335 -20.28 -2.62 -19.41
CA LYS A 335 -21.42 -3.43 -19.84
C LYS A 335 -22.60 -2.57 -20.30
N VAL A 336 -22.91 -1.47 -19.61
CA VAL A 336 -23.95 -0.53 -20.06
C VAL A 336 -23.60 0.03 -21.43
N LYS A 337 -22.35 0.47 -21.64
CA LYS A 337 -21.89 0.98 -22.93
C LYS A 337 -22.01 -0.06 -24.04
N GLU A 338 -21.60 -1.30 -23.80
CA GLU A 338 -21.75 -2.38 -24.78
C GLU A 338 -23.22 -2.62 -25.17
N LEU A 339 -24.14 -2.54 -24.20
CA LEU A 339 -25.57 -2.69 -24.46
C LEU A 339 -26.14 -1.47 -25.19
N ASP A 340 -25.67 -0.26 -24.91
CA ASP A 340 -26.03 0.97 -25.63
C ASP A 340 -25.55 0.91 -27.09
N ASP A 341 -24.29 0.50 -27.31
CA ASP A 341 -23.69 0.35 -28.64
C ASP A 341 -24.41 -0.76 -29.45
N GLU A 342 -24.82 -1.86 -28.81
CA GLU A 342 -25.67 -2.89 -29.41
C GLU A 342 -27.03 -2.33 -29.84
N GLU A 343 -27.73 -1.61 -28.96
CA GLU A 343 -29.01 -0.98 -29.27
C GLU A 343 -28.90 0.00 -30.45
N GLN A 344 -27.83 0.81 -30.49
CA GLN A 344 -27.57 1.74 -31.58
C GLN A 344 -27.31 1.02 -32.90
N ASN A 345 -26.53 -0.08 -32.88
CA ASN A 345 -26.23 -0.86 -34.08
C ASN A 345 -27.50 -1.49 -34.67
N TYR A 346 -28.34 -2.12 -33.85
CA TYR A 346 -29.62 -2.68 -34.31
C TYR A 346 -30.57 -1.60 -34.82
N ALA A 347 -30.62 -0.44 -34.16
CA ALA A 347 -31.41 0.70 -34.61
C ALA A 347 -30.92 1.24 -35.96
N ALA A 348 -29.60 1.29 -36.20
CA ALA A 348 -29.02 1.72 -37.47
C ALA A 348 -29.32 0.75 -38.61
N LEU A 349 -29.37 -0.56 -38.32
CA LEU A 349 -29.76 -1.61 -39.26
C LEU A 349 -31.28 -1.71 -39.46
N GLN A 350 -32.08 -0.99 -38.66
CA GLN A 350 -33.54 -1.10 -38.60
C GLN A 350 -34.04 -2.52 -38.28
N GLU A 351 -33.25 -3.28 -37.52
CA GLU A 351 -33.60 -4.62 -37.08
C GLU A 351 -34.20 -4.61 -35.66
N PRO A 352 -35.25 -5.41 -35.41
CA PRO A 352 -35.84 -5.52 -34.07
C PRO A 352 -34.89 -6.24 -33.11
N LEU A 353 -34.75 -5.69 -31.91
CA LEU A 353 -33.97 -6.29 -30.83
C LEU A 353 -34.90 -6.80 -29.73
N TYR A 354 -35.06 -8.12 -29.62
CA TYR A 354 -36.01 -8.78 -28.73
C TYR A 354 -35.92 -8.33 -27.26
N ARG A 355 -34.69 -8.12 -26.76
CA ARG A 355 -34.44 -7.60 -25.40
C ARG A 355 -35.13 -6.24 -25.19
N VAL A 356 -35.08 -5.34 -26.18
CA VAL A 356 -35.64 -4.00 -26.10
C VAL A 356 -37.16 -4.03 -26.27
N GLU A 357 -37.66 -4.84 -27.21
CA GLU A 357 -39.10 -5.01 -27.49
C GLU A 357 -39.87 -5.56 -26.28
N THR A 358 -39.21 -6.34 -25.43
CA THR A 358 -39.81 -6.94 -24.22
C THR A 358 -39.67 -6.07 -22.96
N GLY A 359 -39.18 -4.83 -23.09
CA GLY A 359 -39.07 -3.87 -21.97
C GLY A 359 -37.69 -3.82 -21.30
N ASN A 360 -36.68 -4.36 -21.97
CA ASN A 360 -35.27 -4.16 -21.68
C ASN A 360 -34.82 -4.49 -20.24
N TYR A 361 -35.27 -5.62 -19.72
CA TYR A 361 -35.01 -6.02 -18.33
C TYR A 361 -33.51 -6.14 -18.00
N GLU A 362 -32.72 -6.78 -18.88
CA GLU A 362 -31.28 -6.98 -18.63
C GLU A 362 -30.54 -5.64 -18.49
N TYR A 363 -30.80 -4.68 -19.37
CA TYR A 363 -30.20 -3.35 -19.27
C TYR A 363 -30.60 -2.65 -17.97
N ARG A 364 -31.88 -2.70 -17.60
CA ARG A 364 -32.40 -2.12 -16.36
C ARG A 364 -31.79 -2.77 -15.11
N LEU A 365 -31.58 -4.09 -15.13
CA LEU A 365 -30.88 -4.82 -14.08
C LEU A 365 -29.42 -4.34 -13.95
N VAL A 366 -28.71 -4.23 -15.08
CA VAL A 366 -27.32 -3.72 -15.09
C VAL A 366 -27.25 -2.28 -14.58
N LEU A 367 -28.21 -1.42 -14.92
CA LEU A 367 -28.30 -0.06 -14.40
C LEU A 367 -28.46 -0.01 -12.88
N ARG A 368 -29.31 -0.88 -12.30
CA ARG A 368 -29.45 -1.03 -10.85
C ARG A 368 -28.13 -1.45 -10.21
N CYS A 369 -27.49 -2.50 -10.72
CA CYS A 369 -26.20 -2.96 -10.20
C CYS A 369 -25.11 -1.88 -10.32
N ARG A 370 -25.09 -1.11 -11.41
CA ARG A 370 -24.19 0.03 -11.60
C ARG A 370 -24.40 1.10 -10.53
N GLN A 371 -25.66 1.45 -10.23
CA GLN A 371 -25.99 2.43 -9.18
C GLN A 371 -25.49 1.97 -7.81
N GLU A 372 -25.74 0.71 -7.44
CA GLU A 372 -25.26 0.14 -6.17
C GLU A 372 -23.73 0.10 -6.09
N ALA A 373 -23.08 -0.34 -7.18
CA ALA A 373 -21.62 -0.37 -7.27
C ALA A 373 -21.01 1.05 -7.16
N ARG A 374 -21.63 2.06 -7.78
CA ARG A 374 -21.24 3.47 -7.69
C ARG A 374 -21.29 3.97 -6.24
N ALA A 375 -22.38 3.69 -5.53
CA ALA A 375 -22.55 4.09 -4.13
C ALA A 375 -21.50 3.44 -3.22
N LYS A 376 -21.25 2.13 -3.40
CA LYS A 376 -20.21 1.39 -2.66
C LYS A 376 -18.81 1.93 -2.95
N PHE A 377 -18.50 2.19 -4.22
CA PHE A 377 -17.24 2.79 -4.67
C PHE A 377 -17.03 4.18 -4.05
N ALA A 378 -18.03 5.06 -4.11
CA ALA A 378 -17.96 6.41 -3.58
C ALA A 378 -17.74 6.43 -2.06
N LYS A 379 -18.44 5.55 -1.33
CA LYS A 379 -18.26 5.37 0.12
C LYS A 379 -16.83 4.93 0.45
N LEU A 380 -16.34 3.87 -0.20
CA LEU A 380 -14.98 3.38 0.05
C LEU A 380 -13.90 4.40 -0.35
N ARG A 381 -14.15 5.23 -1.37
CA ARG A 381 -13.25 6.34 -1.73
C ARG A 381 -13.10 7.33 -0.58
N ALA A 382 -14.21 7.74 0.04
CA ALA A 382 -14.20 8.61 1.21
C ALA A 382 -13.49 7.95 2.40
N ASP A 383 -13.78 6.68 2.67
CA ASP A 383 -13.15 5.92 3.77
C ASP A 383 -11.62 5.84 3.59
N VAL A 384 -11.14 5.60 2.37
CA VAL A 384 -9.70 5.55 2.05
C VAL A 384 -9.04 6.91 2.26
N LEU A 385 -9.67 8.00 1.82
CA LEU A 385 -9.12 9.35 2.00
C LEU A 385 -8.95 9.71 3.48
N VAL A 386 -9.99 9.46 4.28
CA VAL A 386 -9.94 9.69 5.73
C VAL A 386 -8.89 8.80 6.39
N LYS A 387 -8.80 7.51 6.03
CA LYS A 387 -7.78 6.62 6.59
C LYS A 387 -6.36 7.05 6.24
N LEU A 388 -6.10 7.48 5.02
CA LEU A 388 -4.79 7.99 4.61
C LEU A 388 -4.42 9.23 5.43
N GLU A 389 -5.34 10.16 5.61
CA GLU A 389 -5.11 11.37 6.41
C GLU A 389 -4.86 11.04 7.90
N LEU A 390 -5.63 10.11 8.47
CA LEU A 390 -5.41 9.63 9.84
C LEU A 390 -4.06 8.93 10.00
N LEU A 391 -3.64 8.15 9.01
CA LEU A 391 -2.34 7.48 9.01
C LEU A 391 -1.21 8.51 8.96
N ASP A 392 -1.30 9.49 8.06
CA ASP A 392 -0.28 10.55 7.88
C ASP A 392 -0.17 11.44 9.13
N ASN A 393 -1.29 11.84 9.73
CA ASN A 393 -1.30 12.67 10.94
C ASN A 393 -0.70 11.93 12.14
N LYS A 394 -1.09 10.66 12.35
CA LYS A 394 -0.53 9.83 13.42
C LYS A 394 0.96 9.58 13.22
N HIS A 395 1.35 9.32 11.98
CA HIS A 395 2.73 9.06 11.59
C HIS A 395 3.68 10.19 11.98
N VAL A 396 3.37 11.43 11.61
CA VAL A 396 4.26 12.57 11.86
C VAL A 396 4.49 12.78 13.36
N GLN A 397 3.43 12.69 14.16
CA GLN A 397 3.52 12.87 15.61
C GLN A 397 4.33 11.75 16.27
N ASP A 398 4.03 10.49 15.93
CA ASP A 398 4.69 9.34 16.54
C ASP A 398 6.19 9.35 16.21
N VAL A 399 6.57 9.61 14.96
CA VAL A 399 7.97 9.52 14.50
C VAL A 399 8.85 10.60 15.12
N VAL A 400 8.37 11.84 15.19
CA VAL A 400 9.11 12.93 15.82
C VAL A 400 9.35 12.62 17.31
N TRP A 401 8.31 12.14 18.00
CA TRP A 401 8.44 11.76 19.40
C TRP A 401 9.43 10.62 19.61
N GLN A 402 9.39 9.59 18.75
CA GLN A 402 10.34 8.48 18.79
C GLN A 402 11.79 8.93 18.55
N LEU A 403 12.03 9.78 17.55
CA LEU A 403 13.37 10.31 17.26
C LEU A 403 13.91 11.17 18.41
N GLN A 404 13.07 12.02 19.00
CA GLN A 404 13.44 12.83 20.16
C GLN A 404 13.80 11.96 21.36
N LYS A 405 13.02 10.90 21.62
CA LYS A 405 13.28 9.95 22.70
C LYS A 405 14.58 9.18 22.46
N PHE A 406 14.84 8.80 21.21
CA PHE A 406 16.09 8.15 20.81
C PHE A 406 17.31 9.04 21.05
N ALA A 407 17.29 10.27 20.52
CA ALA A 407 18.36 11.24 20.69
C ALA A 407 18.58 11.60 22.18
N SER A 408 17.50 11.80 22.94
CA SER A 408 17.57 12.11 24.37
C SER A 408 18.17 10.96 25.19
N GLY A 409 17.83 9.71 24.83
CA GLY A 409 18.40 8.51 25.46
C GLY A 409 19.91 8.42 25.25
N LEU A 410 20.37 8.62 24.02
CA LEU A 410 21.80 8.66 23.69
C LEU A 410 22.52 9.83 24.38
N ALA A 411 21.96 11.04 24.31
CA ALA A 411 22.55 12.22 24.94
C ALA A 411 22.74 12.01 26.45
N LYS A 412 21.74 11.43 27.13
CA LYS A 412 21.82 11.10 28.56
C LYS A 412 22.89 10.05 28.84
N TYR A 413 23.02 9.01 28.01
CA TYR A 413 24.07 8.01 28.15
C TYR A 413 25.47 8.63 28.04
N TYR A 414 25.70 9.45 27.02
CA TYR A 414 27.00 10.09 26.79
C TYR A 414 27.32 11.15 27.84
N ALA A 415 26.35 11.95 28.28
CA ALA A 415 26.53 12.91 29.36
C ALA A 415 26.93 12.22 30.66
N ASN A 416 26.19 11.18 31.07
CA ASN A 416 26.53 10.39 32.26
C ASN A 416 27.91 9.74 32.15
N SER A 417 28.28 9.25 30.97
CA SER A 417 29.60 8.64 30.74
C SER A 417 30.73 9.69 30.77
N ALA A 418 30.48 10.89 30.26
CA ALA A 418 31.45 11.98 30.30
C ALA A 418 31.67 12.47 31.74
N ASP A 419 30.59 12.67 32.51
CA ASP A 419 30.67 13.04 33.92
C ASP A 419 31.46 11.99 34.73
N LEU A 420 31.16 10.71 34.49
CA LEU A 420 31.84 9.57 35.09
C LEU A 420 33.35 9.56 34.80
N LEU A 421 33.74 9.81 33.55
CA LEU A 421 35.15 9.88 33.15
C LEU A 421 35.85 11.15 33.66
N SER A 422 35.15 12.27 33.76
CA SER A 422 35.70 13.55 34.25
C SER A 422 36.05 13.52 35.75
N ALA A 423 35.45 12.62 36.52
CA ALA A 423 35.72 12.44 37.94
C ALA A 423 37.06 11.74 38.24
N VAL A 424 37.75 11.22 37.22
CA VAL A 424 38.99 10.44 37.39
C VAL A 424 40.22 11.34 37.32
N THR A 425 40.96 11.46 38.42
CA THR A 425 42.21 12.24 38.51
C THR A 425 43.48 11.36 38.58
N LEU A 426 43.34 10.04 38.38
CA LEU A 426 44.39 9.06 38.67
C LEU A 426 45.46 8.89 37.59
N PHE A 427 45.47 9.75 36.58
CA PHE A 427 46.45 9.70 35.51
C PHE A 427 47.59 10.71 35.74
N PRO A 428 48.87 10.34 35.47
CA PRO A 428 49.35 9.04 34.99
C PRO A 428 49.46 7.96 36.08
N VAL A 429 49.16 6.71 35.71
CA VAL A 429 49.40 5.52 36.53
C VAL A 429 50.88 5.14 36.39
N GLU A 430 51.72 5.62 37.29
CA GLU A 430 53.11 5.18 37.38
C GLU A 430 53.16 3.78 38.01
N VAL A 431 53.31 2.77 37.16
CA VAL A 431 53.62 1.39 37.58
C VAL A 431 55.12 1.31 37.79
N ASP A 432 55.57 1.41 39.05
CA ASP A 432 56.98 1.24 39.37
C ASP A 432 57.32 -0.25 39.32
N LEU A 433 57.85 -0.68 38.19
CA LEU A 433 58.41 -2.03 38.04
C LEU A 433 59.65 -2.13 38.93
N SER A 434 59.49 -2.68 40.14
CA SER A 434 60.64 -3.00 41.00
C SER A 434 61.64 -3.89 40.25
N HIS A 435 62.96 -3.71 40.48
CA HIS A 435 64.01 -4.53 39.85
C HIS A 435 63.88 -6.05 40.09
N SER A 436 62.99 -6.47 40.99
CA SER A 436 62.61 -7.85 41.28
C SER A 436 61.46 -8.40 40.41
N ALA A 437 60.84 -7.59 39.54
CA ALA A 437 59.65 -7.97 38.75
C ALA A 437 59.88 -9.19 37.83
N PHE A 438 61.14 -9.53 37.52
CA PHE A 438 61.51 -10.68 36.68
C PHE A 438 62.35 -11.76 37.39
N GLN A 439 62.52 -11.68 38.72
CA GLN A 439 63.22 -12.74 39.45
C GLN A 439 62.30 -13.92 39.72
N TYR A 440 62.23 -14.84 38.74
CA TYR A 440 61.76 -16.20 38.98
C TYR A 440 62.65 -16.85 40.04
N LYS A 441 62.08 -17.19 41.20
CA LYS A 441 62.76 -18.02 42.19
C LYS A 441 62.93 -19.43 41.61
N SER A 442 64.04 -19.69 40.92
CA SER A 442 64.52 -21.05 40.69
C SER A 442 64.84 -21.66 42.06
N THR A 443 63.99 -22.58 42.50
CA THR A 443 64.31 -23.49 43.60
C THR A 443 65.51 -24.35 43.19
N GLY A 444 66.51 -24.39 44.07
CA GLY A 444 67.85 -24.93 43.87
C GLY A 444 67.97 -26.46 43.70
N PRO A 445 69.20 -26.98 43.76
CA PRO A 445 69.69 -28.14 43.01
C PRO A 445 69.30 -29.48 43.64
N GLN A 446 68.83 -30.44 42.82
CA GLN A 446 68.84 -31.86 43.20
C GLN A 446 70.11 -32.53 42.65
N SER A 447 70.95 -32.95 43.58
CA SER A 447 72.08 -33.85 43.37
C SER A 447 71.60 -35.26 43.02
N VAL A 448 72.32 -35.85 42.07
CA VAL A 448 72.23 -37.19 41.48
C VAL A 448 72.21 -38.32 42.51
N GLN A 449 71.34 -39.31 42.32
CA GLN A 449 71.65 -40.72 42.58
C GLN A 449 70.83 -41.65 41.67
N ASP A 450 71.54 -42.60 41.08
CA ASP A 450 71.19 -43.50 39.98
C ASP A 450 70.07 -44.51 40.28
N ASN A 451 69.29 -44.87 39.25
CA ASN A 451 69.26 -46.24 38.68
C ASN A 451 68.31 -46.32 37.46
N GLU A 452 68.94 -46.60 36.32
CA GLU A 452 68.56 -47.50 35.22
C GLU A 452 67.07 -47.86 35.04
N ASP A 453 66.47 -47.43 33.93
CA ASP A 453 66.31 -48.31 32.77
C ASP A 453 65.91 -47.51 31.52
N ILE A 454 66.61 -47.84 30.44
CA ILE A 454 66.54 -47.26 29.09
C ILE A 454 65.49 -48.03 28.30
N ASP A 455 64.63 -47.33 27.55
CA ASP A 455 64.19 -47.79 26.22
C ASP A 455 63.70 -46.59 25.38
N GLU A 456 64.68 -46.06 24.64
CA GLU A 456 64.66 -45.75 23.20
C GLU A 456 63.29 -45.68 22.49
N PHE A 457 62.91 -44.48 22.02
CA PHE A 457 62.28 -44.32 20.69
C PHE A 457 62.38 -42.86 20.21
N GLU A 458 63.07 -42.66 19.08
CA GLU A 458 63.18 -41.44 18.27
C GLU A 458 62.95 -41.86 16.80
N PRO A 459 62.65 -40.97 15.85
CA PRO A 459 61.42 -40.21 15.67
C PRO A 459 60.76 -40.53 14.29
N GLU A 460 59.51 -40.15 14.05
CA GLU A 460 58.97 -40.06 12.68
C GLU A 460 58.47 -38.65 12.34
N GLN A 461 58.88 -38.22 11.15
CA GLN A 461 58.78 -36.88 10.59
C GLN A 461 57.38 -36.59 10.01
N LYS A 462 56.93 -35.36 10.30
CA LYS A 462 56.17 -34.40 9.48
C LYS A 462 55.44 -34.90 8.22
N GLN A 463 54.17 -34.51 8.11
CA GLN A 463 53.63 -33.94 6.87
C GLN A 463 52.85 -32.64 7.14
N GLU A 464 53.20 -31.65 6.34
CA GLU A 464 52.72 -30.26 6.30
C GLU A 464 51.27 -30.15 5.81
N VAL A 465 50.53 -29.15 6.32
CA VAL A 465 49.67 -28.31 5.46
C VAL A 465 49.75 -26.85 5.96
N LYS A 466 49.96 -25.96 4.99
CA LYS A 466 50.17 -24.51 5.07
C LYS A 466 48.89 -23.74 5.36
N GLU A 467 49.03 -22.60 6.04
CA GLU A 467 48.09 -21.48 5.95
C GLU A 467 48.89 -20.17 5.93
N GLU A 468 48.90 -19.50 4.77
CA GLU A 468 49.37 -18.12 4.58
C GLU A 468 48.14 -17.22 4.48
N VAL A 469 48.09 -16.11 5.25
CA VAL A 469 48.26 -14.73 4.74
C VAL A 469 48.31 -13.79 5.96
N LEU A 470 49.44 -13.09 6.09
CA LEU A 470 49.68 -12.01 7.06
C LEU A 470 48.99 -10.70 6.63
N ILE A 471 48.51 -9.92 7.62
CA ILE A 471 48.44 -8.46 7.53
C ILE A 471 49.30 -7.92 8.68
N ASP A 472 50.45 -7.34 8.31
CA ASP A 472 51.39 -6.66 9.21
C ASP A 472 50.97 -5.19 9.38
N THR A 473 50.86 -4.75 10.62
CA THR A 473 50.45 -3.40 11.03
C THR A 473 51.67 -2.59 11.44
N GLN A 474 52.38 -1.97 10.49
CA GLN A 474 53.36 -0.92 10.79
C GLN A 474 53.43 0.15 9.70
N ASN A 475 52.46 1.08 9.68
CA ASN A 475 52.63 2.54 9.50
C ASN A 475 51.30 3.23 9.13
N PRO A 476 50.88 4.31 9.82
CA PRO A 476 49.66 5.04 9.50
C PRO A 476 49.91 6.13 8.43
N PRO A 477 48.95 6.48 7.56
CA PRO A 477 49.11 7.63 6.68
C PRO A 477 48.67 8.93 7.38
N LEU A 478 49.55 9.93 7.30
CA LEU A 478 49.31 11.32 7.66
C LEU A 478 48.26 11.96 6.73
N ILE A 479 47.39 12.76 7.36
CA ILE A 479 46.47 13.71 6.72
C ILE A 479 47.28 14.95 6.31
N TRP A 480 47.16 15.39 5.05
CA TRP A 480 47.43 16.77 4.65
C TRP A 480 46.26 17.29 3.81
N MET A 481 45.76 18.45 4.23
CA MET A 481 44.81 19.30 3.52
C MET A 481 45.49 19.93 2.31
N ASP A 482 44.75 20.14 1.23
CA ASP A 482 44.94 21.32 0.38
C ASP A 482 43.62 21.79 -0.21
N GLY A 483 43.43 23.10 -0.14
CA GLY A 483 42.35 23.82 -0.79
C GLY A 483 42.81 24.50 -2.08
N ASN A 484 41.83 24.64 -2.97
CA ASN A 484 41.66 25.65 -4.03
C ASN A 484 42.44 25.62 -5.35
N ASN A 485 41.62 25.82 -6.39
CA ASN A 485 41.85 26.47 -7.69
C ASN A 485 42.66 25.74 -8.77
N MET A 486 41.95 25.16 -9.75
CA MET A 486 41.74 25.80 -11.06
C MET A 486 40.50 25.25 -11.76
#